data_AF-A0A835IYV1-F1
#
_entry.id   AF-A0A835IYV1-F1
#
_cell.length_a   1.000
_cell.length_b   1.000
_cell.length_c   1.000
_cell.angle_alpha   90.00
_cell.angle_beta   90.00
_cell.angle_gamma   90.00
#
_symmetry.space_group_name_H-M   'P 1'
#
loop_
_entity.id
_entity.type
_entity.pdbx_description
1 polymer ?
#
loop_
_entity_poly.entity_id
_entity_poly.type
_entity_poly.pdbx_seq_one_letter_code
_entity_poly.pdbx_strand_id
1 'polypeptide(L)'
;MGVLKSAQCVFLCVFALASRISWALDPETEALQEADRVWQIPGQPLVKFKQYSGYVTTDESYGKALFYWFFEATQKPAEKPLLLWLNGGPGCSSVGFGEAQELGPFLVRKDSVIKFNNYTWNRAANLLFLDAPAGVGFSYSNASIDNYGDNSTALGSYTFLVNWFKRFPQYKSTEFYIAGESYAGNKKVAPEAISPCPLLCSIPGMSQAPGSKKQGIAAVQSGV
;
A
#
# COMPACT_ATOMS: atom_id res chain seq x y z
N MET A 1 -66.89 -45.27 -4.25
CA MET A 1 -66.14 -44.67 -5.39
C MET A 1 -65.55 -43.37 -4.87
N GLY A 2 -64.25 -43.09 -4.81
CA GLY A 2 -63.00 -43.71 -5.22
C GLY A 2 -61.86 -42.91 -4.56
N VAL A 3 -60.69 -43.53 -4.45
CA VAL A 3 -59.61 -43.27 -3.49
C VAL A 3 -58.76 -42.03 -3.82
N LEU A 4 -58.37 -41.25 -2.80
CA LEU A 4 -57.30 -40.25 -2.83
C LEU A 4 -55.95 -40.93 -3.17
N LYS A 5 -55.27 -40.53 -4.24
CA LYS A 5 -53.85 -40.85 -4.49
C LYS A 5 -53.07 -39.62 -4.95
N SER A 6 -52.19 -39.16 -4.06
CA SER A 6 -50.77 -38.81 -4.27
C SER A 6 -50.31 -38.23 -5.63
N ALA A 7 -49.78 -37.01 -5.60
CA ALA A 7 -48.56 -36.59 -6.30
C ALA A 7 -48.05 -35.28 -5.66
N GLN A 8 -47.23 -35.39 -4.61
CA GLN A 8 -45.77 -35.21 -4.63
C GLN A 8 -45.29 -33.79 -5.02
N CYS A 9 -44.82 -33.11 -3.97
CA CYS A 9 -43.99 -31.92 -4.00
C CYS A 9 -42.79 -32.08 -4.94
N VAL A 10 -42.70 -31.22 -5.96
CA VAL A 10 -41.41 -30.90 -6.55
C VAL A 10 -40.93 -29.62 -5.85
N PHE A 11 -40.24 -29.82 -4.73
CA PHE A 11 -39.37 -28.80 -4.15
C PHE A 11 -38.28 -28.51 -5.18
N LEU A 12 -38.44 -27.43 -5.96
CA LEU A 12 -37.31 -26.81 -6.64
C LEU A 12 -36.44 -26.16 -5.56
N CYS A 13 -35.61 -26.98 -4.92
CA CYS A 13 -34.43 -26.51 -4.22
C CYS A 13 -33.48 -25.92 -5.27
N VAL A 14 -33.69 -24.65 -5.61
CA VAL A 14 -32.64 -23.83 -6.18
C VAL A 14 -31.59 -23.72 -5.09
N PHE A 15 -30.62 -24.63 -5.10
CA PHE A 15 -29.37 -24.46 -4.37
C PHE A 15 -28.69 -23.24 -4.97
N ALA A 16 -28.98 -22.06 -4.41
CA ALA A 16 -28.07 -20.95 -4.51
C ALA A 16 -26.78 -21.40 -3.81
N LEU A 17 -25.85 -21.95 -4.60
CA LEU A 17 -24.44 -21.93 -4.25
C LEU A 17 -24.08 -20.45 -4.17
N ALA A 18 -24.31 -19.85 -3.00
CA ALA A 18 -23.56 -18.70 -2.58
C ALA A 18 -22.11 -19.19 -2.53
N SER A 19 -21.41 -19.05 -3.66
CA SER A 19 -19.97 -19.15 -3.69
C SER A 19 -19.49 -18.16 -2.64
N ARG A 20 -19.07 -18.68 -1.48
CA ARG A 20 -18.30 -17.88 -0.53
C ARG A 20 -17.09 -17.45 -1.34
N ILE A 21 -17.06 -16.19 -1.76
CA ILE A 21 -15.84 -15.59 -2.28
C ILE A 21 -14.85 -15.76 -1.14
N SER A 22 -13.92 -16.69 -1.28
CA SER A 22 -12.84 -16.84 -0.31
C SER A 22 -12.03 -15.55 -0.39
N TRP A 23 -11.96 -14.84 0.73
CA TRP A 23 -11.08 -13.68 0.92
C TRP A 23 -9.61 -14.12 1.12
N ALA A 24 -9.32 -15.40 0.92
CA ALA A 24 -7.97 -15.91 0.98
C ALA A 24 -7.20 -15.40 -0.24
N LEU A 25 -6.02 -14.86 0.02
CA LEU A 25 -5.05 -14.53 -1.02
C LEU A 25 -4.73 -15.82 -1.79
N ASP A 26 -4.47 -15.69 -3.09
CA ASP A 26 -3.92 -16.82 -3.83
C ASP A 26 -2.51 -17.15 -3.28
N PRO A 27 -2.07 -18.43 -3.37
CA PRO A 27 -0.81 -18.85 -2.76
C PRO A 27 0.44 -18.12 -3.30
N GLU A 28 0.40 -17.68 -4.55
CA GLU A 28 1.52 -16.94 -5.16
C GLU A 28 1.62 -15.55 -4.56
N THR A 29 0.51 -14.83 -4.45
CA THR A 29 0.44 -13.53 -3.77
C THR A 29 0.85 -13.65 -2.30
N GLU A 30 0.42 -14.68 -1.59
CA GLU A 30 0.83 -14.92 -0.20
C GLU A 30 2.34 -15.15 -0.09
N ALA A 31 2.93 -15.95 -0.98
CA ALA A 31 4.37 -16.19 -1.03
C ALA A 31 5.16 -14.90 -1.34
N LEU A 32 4.66 -14.05 -2.23
CA LEU A 32 5.28 -12.75 -2.54
C LEU A 32 5.23 -11.80 -1.33
N GLN A 33 4.11 -11.75 -0.59
CA GLN A 33 4.03 -10.95 0.63
C GLN A 33 4.96 -11.51 1.72
N GLU A 34 5.04 -12.84 1.88
CA GLU A 34 5.92 -13.45 2.88
C GLU A 34 7.41 -13.28 2.53
N ALA A 35 7.76 -13.27 1.24
CA ALA A 35 9.13 -12.96 0.80
C ALA A 35 9.56 -11.53 1.20
N ASP A 36 8.62 -10.57 1.17
CA ASP A 36 8.86 -9.19 1.62
C ASP A 36 8.73 -9.05 3.15
N ARG A 37 8.42 -10.11 3.90
CA ARG A 37 8.13 -10.01 5.33
C ARG A 37 9.38 -9.68 6.15
N VAL A 38 9.31 -8.57 6.89
CA VAL A 38 10.32 -8.21 7.88
C VAL A 38 9.89 -8.74 9.25
N TRP A 39 10.55 -9.80 9.71
CA TRP A 39 10.26 -10.40 11.02
C TRP A 39 10.78 -9.55 12.18
N GLN A 40 12.03 -9.12 12.09
CA GLN A 40 12.68 -8.24 13.05
C GLN A 40 13.95 -7.64 12.43
N ILE A 41 14.23 -6.37 12.69
CA ILE A 41 15.53 -5.76 12.38
C ILE A 41 16.45 -5.76 13.62
N PRO A 42 17.79 -5.76 13.45
CA PRO A 42 18.72 -5.74 14.57
C PRO A 42 18.45 -4.55 15.51
N GLY A 43 18.31 -4.82 16.82
CA GLY A 43 18.05 -3.79 17.83
C GLY A 43 16.59 -3.31 17.93
N GLN A 44 15.68 -3.83 17.09
CA GLN A 44 14.27 -3.47 17.13
C GLN A 44 13.58 -3.97 18.41
N PRO A 45 12.77 -3.12 19.08
CA PRO A 45 11.83 -3.59 20.09
C PRO A 45 10.82 -4.60 19.53
N LEU A 46 10.35 -5.51 20.38
CA LEU A 46 9.30 -6.47 20.00
C LEU A 46 7.99 -5.75 19.68
N VAL A 47 7.38 -6.12 18.56
CA VAL A 47 6.10 -5.57 18.10
C VAL A 47 5.18 -6.69 17.63
N LYS A 48 3.88 -6.40 17.58
CA LYS A 48 2.84 -7.36 17.16
C LYS A 48 2.26 -7.08 15.77
N PHE A 49 2.49 -5.89 15.23
CA PHE A 49 2.08 -5.54 13.86
C PHE A 49 3.08 -6.12 12.86
N LYS A 50 2.60 -6.36 11.64
CA LYS A 50 3.41 -6.86 10.55
C LYS A 50 4.09 -5.70 9.83
N GLN A 51 5.25 -5.97 9.26
CA GLN A 51 5.98 -5.01 8.43
C GLN A 51 6.60 -5.75 7.24
N TYR A 52 6.65 -5.08 6.10
CA TYR A 52 7.06 -5.65 4.84
C TYR A 52 7.95 -4.65 4.12
N SER A 53 9.07 -5.09 3.56
CA SER A 53 9.90 -4.24 2.74
C SER A 53 10.41 -5.00 1.54
N GLY A 54 10.58 -4.27 0.43
CA GLY A 54 10.98 -4.89 -0.81
C GLY A 54 10.93 -3.92 -1.97
N TYR A 55 11.05 -4.49 -3.16
CA TYR A 55 11.11 -3.73 -4.40
C TYR A 55 9.89 -4.02 -5.27
N VAL A 56 9.42 -2.99 -5.94
CA VAL A 56 8.43 -3.09 -7.01
C VAL A 56 9.03 -2.47 -8.27
N THR A 57 9.14 -3.27 -9.32
CA THR A 57 9.60 -2.83 -10.63
C THR A 57 8.58 -1.86 -11.23
N THR A 58 9.06 -0.69 -11.65
CA THR A 58 8.24 0.37 -12.26
C THR A 58 8.58 0.59 -13.72
N ASP A 59 9.74 0.11 -14.18
CA ASP A 59 10.17 0.17 -15.58
C ASP A 59 11.14 -0.97 -15.88
N GLU A 60 10.68 -2.01 -16.56
CA GLU A 60 11.52 -3.17 -16.90
C GLU A 60 12.62 -2.83 -17.89
N SER A 61 12.37 -1.89 -18.81
CA SER A 61 13.32 -1.53 -19.87
C SER A 61 14.57 -0.85 -19.32
N TYR A 62 14.39 -0.04 -18.28
CA TYR A 62 15.49 0.64 -17.58
C TYR A 62 15.92 -0.08 -16.30
N GLY A 63 15.27 -1.19 -15.95
CA GLY A 63 15.48 -1.90 -14.69
C GLY A 63 15.26 -1.00 -13.47
N LYS A 64 14.21 -0.15 -13.50
CA LYS A 64 13.87 0.72 -12.37
C LYS A 64 12.99 -0.04 -11.38
N ALA A 65 13.38 0.02 -10.12
CA ALA A 65 12.59 -0.50 -9.03
C ALA A 65 12.55 0.50 -7.88
N LEU A 66 11.36 0.71 -7.34
CA LEU A 66 11.17 1.54 -6.16
C LEU A 66 11.10 0.65 -4.91
N PHE A 67 11.85 1.05 -3.89
CA PHE A 67 11.85 0.45 -2.57
C PHE A 67 10.71 0.98 -1.73
N TYR A 68 10.07 0.09 -0.98
CA TYR A 68 9.05 0.45 -0.03
C TYR A 68 9.29 -0.23 1.33
N TRP A 69 8.79 0.41 2.37
CA TRP A 69 8.61 -0.23 3.68
C TRP A 69 7.20 0.04 4.18
N PHE A 70 6.44 -1.03 4.31
CA PHE A 70 5.06 -1.04 4.74
C PHE A 70 4.94 -1.53 6.18
N PHE A 71 4.13 -0.83 6.98
CA PHE A 71 3.84 -1.18 8.36
C PHE A 71 2.33 -1.24 8.55
N GLU A 72 1.85 -2.39 9.00
CA GLU A 72 0.46 -2.52 9.40
C GLU A 72 0.16 -1.66 10.62
N ALA A 73 -1.12 -1.29 10.75
CA ALA A 73 -1.58 -0.61 11.94
C ALA A 73 -1.40 -1.50 13.18
N THR A 74 -1.02 -0.89 14.30
CA THR A 74 -0.80 -1.55 15.60
C THR A 74 -2.02 -2.33 16.10
N GLN A 75 -3.22 -1.94 15.69
CA GLN A 75 -4.48 -2.58 16.05
C GLN A 75 -5.42 -2.63 14.85
N LYS A 76 -6.00 -3.81 14.61
CA LYS A 76 -7.04 -4.06 13.61
C LYS A 76 -6.68 -3.50 12.21
N PRO A 77 -5.53 -3.90 11.62
CA PRO A 77 -5.04 -3.30 10.37
C PRO A 77 -6.06 -3.33 9.21
N ALA A 78 -6.89 -4.38 9.13
CA ALA A 78 -7.96 -4.50 8.13
C ALA A 78 -9.08 -3.45 8.26
N GLU A 79 -9.25 -2.82 9.43
CA GLU A 79 -10.25 -1.77 9.66
C GLU A 79 -9.65 -0.35 9.48
N LYS A 80 -8.33 -0.23 9.30
CA LYS A 80 -7.61 1.06 9.28
C LYS A 80 -7.33 1.52 7.85
N PRO A 81 -7.28 2.84 7.59
CA PRO A 81 -6.92 3.36 6.29
C PRO A 81 -5.47 2.99 5.90
N LEU A 82 -5.16 3.04 4.61
CA LEU A 82 -3.81 2.98 4.07
C LEU A 82 -3.33 4.40 3.79
N LEU A 83 -2.14 4.76 4.28
CA LEU A 83 -1.52 6.05 4.06
C LEU A 83 -0.17 5.84 3.38
N LEU A 84 -0.04 6.34 2.15
CA LEU A 84 1.24 6.50 1.47
C LEU A 84 1.92 7.77 2.01
N TRP A 85 3.15 7.63 2.50
CA TRP A 85 3.99 8.74 2.94
C TRP A 85 5.16 8.97 1.98
N LEU A 86 5.35 10.23 1.60
CA LEU A 86 6.41 10.69 0.71
C LEU A 86 7.18 11.85 1.36
N ASN A 87 8.48 11.72 1.62
CA ASN A 87 9.30 12.89 1.93
C ASN A 87 9.69 13.63 0.62
N GLY A 88 9.86 14.95 0.75
CA GLY A 88 10.21 15.84 -0.37
C GLY A 88 11.71 15.96 -0.61
N GLY A 89 12.16 17.12 -1.13
CA GLY A 89 13.57 17.36 -1.48
C GLY A 89 13.69 18.18 -2.76
N PRO A 90 13.64 17.61 -3.97
CA PRO A 90 13.56 16.19 -4.33
C PRO A 90 14.81 15.40 -3.90
N GLY A 91 14.64 14.10 -3.62
CA GLY A 91 15.77 13.21 -3.37
C GLY A 91 15.94 12.71 -1.94
N CYS A 92 15.12 13.13 -0.98
CA CYS A 92 15.17 12.61 0.38
C CYS A 92 14.40 11.29 0.48
N SER A 93 14.96 10.34 1.23
CA SER A 93 14.33 9.03 1.47
C SER A 93 13.16 9.15 2.44
N SER A 94 12.00 8.61 2.05
CA SER A 94 10.83 8.49 2.93
C SER A 94 11.08 7.51 4.07
N VAL A 95 11.96 6.54 3.84
CA VAL A 95 12.41 5.60 4.87
C VAL A 95 13.40 6.30 5.82
N GLY A 96 14.39 7.00 5.28
CA GLY A 96 15.41 7.68 6.07
C GLY A 96 14.87 8.80 6.97
N PHE A 97 13.83 9.52 6.54
CA PHE A 97 13.22 10.61 7.30
C PHE A 97 11.88 10.19 7.92
N GLY A 98 10.84 10.02 7.09
CA GLY A 98 9.48 9.72 7.55
C GLY A 98 9.39 8.51 8.47
N GLU A 99 9.96 7.39 8.04
CA GLU A 99 9.96 6.15 8.83
C GLU A 99 10.89 6.25 10.03
N ALA A 100 12.18 6.51 9.82
CA ALA A 100 13.20 6.35 10.86
C ALA A 100 13.34 7.52 11.84
N GLN A 101 12.80 8.71 11.53
CA GLN A 101 13.02 9.93 12.33
C GLN A 101 11.74 10.67 12.71
N GLU A 102 10.63 10.46 11.99
CA GLU A 102 9.40 11.24 12.17
C GLU A 102 8.24 10.41 12.72
N LEU A 103 7.48 9.77 11.84
CA LEU A 103 6.16 9.21 12.14
C LEU A 103 6.09 7.68 12.08
N GLY A 104 7.16 7.03 11.61
CA GLY A 104 7.28 5.58 11.61
C GLY A 104 7.27 4.99 13.02
N PRO A 105 7.13 3.66 13.12
CA PRO A 105 7.04 2.97 14.40
C PRO A 105 8.34 2.96 15.19
N PHE A 106 9.47 3.23 14.53
CA PHE A 106 10.79 3.17 15.13
C PHE A 106 11.54 4.47 14.90
N LEU A 107 12.21 4.97 15.94
CA LEU A 107 13.12 6.10 15.86
C LEU A 107 14.56 5.61 15.97
N VAL A 108 15.39 6.00 15.01
CA VAL A 108 16.83 5.69 14.98
C VAL A 108 17.60 6.87 15.57
N ARG A 109 18.44 6.61 16.58
CA ARG A 109 19.31 7.63 17.21
C ARG A 109 20.75 7.52 16.70
N LYS A 110 21.58 8.52 17.05
CA LYS A 110 22.98 8.67 16.60
C LYS A 110 23.89 7.46 16.90
N ASP A 111 23.49 6.61 17.83
CA ASP A 111 24.17 5.38 18.25
C ASP A 111 23.59 4.12 17.59
N SER A 112 22.81 4.27 16.52
CA SER A 112 22.06 3.20 15.87
C SER A 112 21.08 2.47 16.80
N VAL A 113 20.75 3.06 17.96
CA VAL A 113 19.75 2.51 18.86
C VAL A 113 18.37 2.79 18.32
N ILE A 114 17.61 1.70 18.14
CA ILE A 114 16.23 1.73 17.66
C ILE A 114 15.30 1.77 18.86
N LYS A 115 14.43 2.78 18.91
CA LYS A 115 13.41 2.90 19.96
C LYS A 115 12.02 2.91 19.36
N PHE A 116 11.06 2.34 20.07
CA PHE A 116 9.67 2.43 19.66
C PHE A 116 9.19 3.88 19.75
N ASN A 117 8.53 4.36 18.70
CA ASN A 117 7.95 5.68 18.64
C ASN A 117 6.58 5.69 19.35
N ASN A 118 6.51 6.32 20.52
CA ASN A 118 5.26 6.44 21.28
C ASN A 118 4.19 7.32 20.60
N TYR A 119 4.52 7.99 19.50
CA TYR A 119 3.61 8.85 18.73
C TYR A 119 3.49 8.41 17.26
N THR A 120 3.88 7.17 16.96
CA THR A 120 3.79 6.64 15.59
C THR A 120 2.39 6.73 15.01
N TRP A 121 2.34 7.07 13.72
CA TRP A 121 1.08 7.18 12.98
C TRP A 121 0.48 5.81 12.66
N ASN A 122 1.23 4.71 12.79
CA ASN A 122 0.66 3.37 12.59
C ASN A 122 -0.30 2.95 13.72
N ARG A 123 -0.61 3.84 14.68
CA ARG A 123 -1.78 3.71 15.55
C ARG A 123 -3.10 4.03 14.85
N ALA A 124 -3.05 4.90 13.85
CA ALA A 124 -4.23 5.42 13.16
C ALA A 124 -4.40 4.82 11.75
N ALA A 125 -3.31 4.43 11.09
CA ALA A 125 -3.31 3.95 9.70
C ALA A 125 -2.33 2.78 9.49
N ASN A 126 -2.46 2.09 8.36
CA ASN A 126 -1.38 1.30 7.78
C ASN A 126 -0.46 2.26 7.01
N LEU A 127 0.84 2.25 7.27
CA LEU A 127 1.78 3.22 6.71
C LEU A 127 2.61 2.58 5.60
N LEU A 128 2.62 3.19 4.42
CA LEU A 128 3.43 2.79 3.28
C LEU A 128 4.45 3.90 2.99
N PHE A 129 5.71 3.67 3.31
CA PHE A 129 6.80 4.58 2.97
C PHE A 129 7.37 4.18 1.62
N LEU A 130 7.54 5.16 0.73
CA LEU A 130 8.06 4.94 -0.62
C LEU A 130 9.27 5.84 -0.87
N ASP A 131 10.40 5.24 -1.21
CA ASP A 131 11.55 5.99 -1.71
C ASP A 131 11.36 6.27 -3.20
N ALA A 132 11.14 7.52 -3.56
CA ALA A 132 10.91 7.94 -4.95
C ALA A 132 11.58 9.30 -5.25
N PRO A 133 12.06 9.53 -6.48
CA PRO A 133 12.13 8.59 -7.62
C PRO A 133 13.23 7.52 -7.48
N ALA A 134 13.46 6.72 -8.52
CA ALA A 134 14.62 5.83 -8.59
C ALA A 134 15.93 6.62 -8.37
N GLY A 135 16.87 6.07 -7.61
CA GLY A 135 18.08 6.75 -7.13
C GLY A 135 17.95 7.36 -5.73
N VAL A 136 16.74 7.42 -5.16
CA VAL A 136 16.49 7.89 -3.79
C VAL A 136 16.52 6.73 -2.80
N GLY A 137 17.22 6.90 -1.69
CA GLY A 137 17.27 5.90 -0.62
C GLY A 137 17.76 4.55 -1.15
N PHE A 138 16.90 3.54 -1.07
CA PHE A 138 17.20 2.21 -1.61
C PHE A 138 16.69 1.98 -3.05
N SER A 139 15.87 2.88 -3.59
CA SER A 139 15.34 2.77 -4.95
C SER A 139 16.43 2.96 -6.01
N TYR A 140 16.38 2.19 -7.10
CA TYR A 140 17.46 2.16 -8.08
C TYR A 140 16.97 2.06 -9.54
N SER A 141 17.90 2.28 -10.47
CA SER A 141 17.78 2.06 -11.91
C SER A 141 19.07 1.41 -12.40
N ASN A 142 18.95 0.40 -13.27
CA ASN A 142 20.12 -0.24 -13.89
C ASN A 142 20.71 0.59 -15.03
N ALA A 143 19.92 1.51 -15.59
CA ALA A 143 20.35 2.46 -16.61
C ALA A 143 20.55 3.86 -16.02
N SER A 144 21.43 4.66 -16.63
CA SER A 144 21.60 6.07 -16.31
C SER A 144 20.26 6.80 -16.37
N ILE A 145 19.95 7.54 -15.31
CA ILE A 145 18.71 8.31 -15.21
C ILE A 145 18.99 9.72 -15.75
N ASP A 146 18.61 9.98 -16.99
CA ASP A 146 18.79 11.29 -17.61
C ASP A 146 17.58 12.23 -17.42
N ASN A 147 16.44 11.68 -16.95
CA ASN A 147 15.18 12.41 -16.80
C ASN A 147 14.66 12.35 -15.36
N TYR A 148 15.15 13.23 -14.50
CA TYR A 148 14.50 13.54 -13.23
C TYR A 148 13.49 14.68 -13.44
N GLY A 149 12.23 14.46 -13.07
CA GLY A 149 11.21 15.51 -13.15
C GLY A 149 9.86 15.05 -12.65
N ASP A 150 9.01 16.01 -12.26
CA ASP A 150 7.73 15.77 -11.60
C ASP A 150 6.88 14.69 -12.28
N ASN A 151 6.73 14.78 -13.61
CA ASN A 151 5.90 13.85 -14.37
C ASN A 151 6.47 12.42 -14.38
N SER A 152 7.79 12.28 -14.51
CA SER A 152 8.45 10.97 -14.46
C SER A 152 8.36 10.34 -13.07
N THR A 153 8.49 11.15 -12.01
CA THR A 153 8.35 10.71 -10.62
C THR A 153 6.91 10.30 -10.34
N ALA A 154 5.92 11.10 -10.77
CA ALA A 154 4.51 10.79 -10.61
C ALA A 154 4.12 9.49 -11.33
N LEU A 155 4.58 9.30 -12.58
CA LEU A 155 4.33 8.09 -13.36
C LEU A 155 4.98 6.85 -12.73
N GLY A 156 6.22 6.99 -12.23
CA GLY A 156 6.90 5.93 -11.49
C GLY A 156 6.15 5.52 -10.23
N SER A 157 5.73 6.50 -9.42
CA SER A 157 4.96 6.27 -8.19
C SER A 157 3.56 5.70 -8.47
N TYR A 158 2.90 6.12 -9.55
CA TYR A 158 1.63 5.53 -10.00
C TYR A 158 1.80 4.05 -10.38
N THR A 159 2.81 3.74 -11.20
CA THR A 159 3.12 2.37 -11.61
C THR A 159 3.46 1.50 -10.40
N PHE A 160 4.22 2.06 -9.45
CA PHE A 160 4.47 1.42 -8.16
C PHE A 160 3.16 1.08 -7.44
N LEU A 161 2.24 2.03 -7.26
CA LEU A 161 0.98 1.77 -6.56
C LEU A 161 0.13 0.70 -7.23
N VAL A 162 0.00 0.74 -8.56
CA VAL A 162 -0.74 -0.28 -9.32
C VAL A 162 -0.16 -1.67 -9.08
N ASN A 163 1.17 -1.81 -9.15
CA ASN A 163 1.84 -3.09 -8.96
C ASN A 163 1.87 -3.52 -7.48
N TRP A 164 1.99 -2.59 -6.56
CA TRP A 164 1.92 -2.85 -5.12
C TRP A 164 0.53 -3.37 -4.71
N PHE A 165 -0.55 -2.78 -5.24
CA PHE A 165 -1.92 -3.30 -5.01
C PHE A 165 -2.17 -4.67 -5.64
N LYS A 166 -1.42 -5.08 -6.67
CA LYS A 166 -1.47 -6.48 -7.13
C LYS A 166 -0.83 -7.41 -6.10
N ARG A 167 0.27 -7.01 -5.48
CA ARG A 167 0.95 -7.77 -4.41
C ARG A 167 0.17 -7.75 -3.09
N PHE A 168 -0.54 -6.66 -2.78
CA PHE A 168 -1.31 -6.49 -1.55
C PHE A 168 -2.81 -6.21 -1.85
N PRO A 169 -3.52 -7.16 -2.49
CA PRO A 169 -4.87 -6.92 -2.99
C PRO A 169 -5.90 -6.70 -1.88
N GLN A 170 -5.63 -7.15 -0.65
CA GLN A 170 -6.48 -6.93 0.51
C GLN A 170 -6.65 -5.45 0.90
N TYR A 171 -5.78 -4.55 0.41
CA TYR A 171 -5.87 -3.12 0.65
C TYR A 171 -6.58 -2.32 -0.45
N LYS A 172 -7.00 -2.96 -1.56
CA LYS A 172 -7.65 -2.28 -2.70
C LYS A 172 -8.96 -1.56 -2.33
N SER A 173 -9.69 -2.09 -1.35
CA SER A 173 -10.97 -1.54 -0.88
C SER A 173 -10.83 -0.66 0.37
N THR A 174 -9.61 -0.45 0.85
CA THR A 174 -9.33 0.35 2.05
C THR A 174 -9.34 1.84 1.71
N GLU A 175 -9.74 2.69 2.66
CA GLU A 175 -9.60 4.15 2.51
C GLU A 175 -8.12 4.47 2.29
N PHE A 176 -7.82 5.18 1.20
CA PHE A 176 -6.46 5.47 0.79
C PHE A 176 -6.17 6.96 0.84
N TYR A 177 -5.06 7.31 1.48
CA TYR A 177 -4.55 8.66 1.61
C TYR A 177 -3.12 8.76 1.12
N ILE A 178 -2.79 9.88 0.47
CA ILE A 178 -1.41 10.29 0.23
C ILE A 178 -1.13 11.49 1.11
N ALA A 179 -0.04 11.39 1.88
CA ALA A 179 0.53 12.47 2.66
C ALA A 179 2.03 12.56 2.39
N GLY A 180 2.62 13.71 2.69
CA GLY A 180 4.04 13.91 2.47
C GLY A 180 4.49 15.32 2.77
N GLU A 181 5.78 15.47 3.02
CA GLU A 181 6.40 16.72 3.45
C GLU A 181 7.17 17.42 2.31
N SER A 182 7.29 18.75 2.38
CA SER A 182 8.15 19.55 1.49
C SER A 182 7.73 19.40 0.01
N TYR A 183 8.67 19.09 -0.90
CA TYR A 183 8.40 18.92 -2.33
C TYR A 183 7.38 17.81 -2.64
N ALA A 184 7.10 16.90 -1.69
CA ALA A 184 6.03 15.92 -1.85
C ALA A 184 4.63 16.58 -1.89
N GLY A 185 4.48 17.80 -1.37
CA GLY A 185 3.28 18.63 -1.52
C GLY A 185 3.12 19.25 -2.91
N ASN A 186 4.05 19.01 -3.85
CA ASN A 186 3.95 19.52 -5.21
C ASN A 186 2.71 18.93 -5.90
N LYS A 187 1.89 19.83 -6.46
CA LYS A 187 0.59 19.54 -7.11
C LYS A 187 0.69 18.63 -8.34
N LYS A 188 1.88 18.36 -8.85
CA LYS A 188 2.10 17.35 -9.90
C LYS A 188 2.42 15.99 -9.30
N VAL A 189 3.35 15.93 -8.34
CA VAL A 189 3.84 14.65 -7.79
C VAL A 189 2.76 13.86 -7.05
N ALA A 190 2.02 14.47 -6.11
CA ALA A 190 1.03 13.75 -5.33
C ALA A 190 -0.30 13.51 -6.08
N PRO A 191 -0.88 14.50 -6.80
CA PRO A 191 -2.11 14.29 -7.58
C PRO A 191 -1.92 13.54 -8.89
N GLU A 192 -0.81 13.70 -9.64
CA GLU A 192 -0.60 12.94 -10.90
C GLU A 192 -0.23 11.47 -10.62
N ALA A 193 0.35 11.15 -9.47
CA ALA A 193 0.41 9.77 -8.98
C ALA A 193 -0.97 9.13 -8.79
N ILE A 194 -2.07 9.90 -8.87
CA ILE A 194 -3.47 9.45 -8.78
C ILE A 194 -4.32 9.91 -9.99
N SER A 195 -3.79 10.69 -10.93
CA SER A 195 -4.61 11.38 -11.94
C SER A 195 -5.37 10.41 -12.83
N PRO A 196 -6.64 10.74 -13.13
CA PRO A 196 -7.80 10.42 -12.32
C PRO A 196 -8.07 8.91 -12.32
N CYS A 197 -9.12 8.55 -11.59
CA CYS A 197 -9.57 7.20 -11.32
C CYS A 197 -10.41 6.50 -12.44
N PRO A 198 -10.18 6.63 -13.78
CA PRO A 198 -10.75 5.64 -14.72
C PRO A 198 -10.00 4.31 -14.69
N LEU A 199 -8.66 4.31 -14.59
CA LEU A 199 -7.85 3.09 -14.79
C LEU A 199 -7.74 2.21 -13.53
N LEU A 200 -7.70 2.80 -12.33
CA LEU A 200 -7.84 2.03 -11.09
C LEU A 200 -9.23 1.40 -10.96
N CYS A 201 -10.29 2.12 -11.38
CA CYS A 201 -11.64 1.54 -11.52
C CYS A 201 -11.75 0.49 -12.65
N SER A 202 -10.82 0.50 -13.60
CA SER A 202 -10.76 -0.49 -14.70
C SER A 202 -10.05 -1.79 -14.32
N ILE A 203 -9.41 -1.86 -13.15
CA ILE A 203 -8.94 -3.13 -12.59
C ILE A 203 -10.19 -3.95 -12.21
N PRO A 204 -10.39 -5.16 -12.79
CA PRO A 204 -11.52 -6.01 -12.43
C PRO A 204 -11.56 -6.21 -10.90
N GLY A 205 -12.67 -5.77 -10.26
CA GLY A 205 -12.86 -5.83 -8.81
C GLY A 205 -12.80 -4.48 -8.07
N MET A 206 -12.40 -3.37 -8.71
CA MET A 206 -12.42 -2.03 -8.07
C MET A 206 -13.67 -1.18 -8.40
N SER A 207 -14.39 -1.43 -9.49
CA SER A 207 -15.53 -0.58 -9.90
C SER A 207 -16.92 -1.04 -9.45
N GLN A 208 -17.08 -2.17 -8.76
CA GLN A 208 -18.43 -2.71 -8.45
C GLN A 208 -18.63 -3.23 -7.01
N ALA A 209 -17.92 -2.72 -6.02
CA ALA A 209 -18.28 -2.95 -4.63
C ALA A 209 -19.28 -1.87 -4.16
N PRO A 210 -20.52 -2.22 -3.76
CA PRO A 210 -21.41 -1.28 -3.06
C PRO A 210 -20.72 -0.88 -1.75
N GLY A 211 -20.38 0.41 -1.61
CA GLY A 211 -19.69 0.93 -0.43
C GLY A 211 -18.21 1.27 -0.61
N SER A 212 -17.75 1.61 -1.82
CA SER A 212 -16.41 2.14 -2.05
C SER A 212 -16.13 3.33 -1.11
N LYS A 213 -15.24 3.10 -0.14
CA LYS A 213 -14.89 4.11 0.86
C LYS A 213 -14.06 5.24 0.22
N LYS A 214 -14.14 6.43 0.81
CA LYS A 214 -13.56 7.67 0.25
C LYS A 214 -12.05 7.50 0.02
N GLN A 215 -11.59 7.82 -1.19
CA GLN A 215 -10.19 8.12 -1.46
C GLN A 215 -9.98 9.62 -1.23
N GLY A 216 -8.98 9.99 -0.43
CA GLY A 216 -8.73 11.38 -0.08
C GLY A 216 -7.26 11.72 -0.22
N ILE A 217 -6.92 12.83 -0.87
CA ILE A 217 -5.55 13.34 -0.86
C ILE A 217 -5.43 14.28 0.35
N ALA A 218 -4.51 13.97 1.28
CA ALA A 218 -4.23 14.80 2.44
C ALA A 218 -2.77 15.25 2.38
N ALA A 219 -2.50 16.35 1.67
CA ALA A 219 -1.18 16.96 1.68
C ALA A 219 -0.92 17.58 3.07
N VAL A 220 -0.15 16.89 3.91
CA VAL A 220 0.31 17.43 5.19
C VAL A 220 1.64 18.12 4.95
N GLN A 221 1.60 19.43 4.69
CA GLN A 221 2.80 20.25 4.70
C GLN A 221 3.18 20.51 6.16
N SER A 222 4.09 19.72 6.74
CA SER A 222 4.77 20.13 7.97
C SER A 222 5.58 21.37 7.63
N GLY A 223 5.09 22.52 8.08
CA GLY A 223 5.90 23.72 8.17
C GLY A 223 6.91 23.50 9.29
N VAL A 224 8.20 23.56 8.94
CA VAL A 224 9.23 23.96 9.91
C VAL A 224 9.21 25.47 9.99
#